data_AF-A0A7Y7IZ31-F1
#
_entry.id   AF-A0A7Y7IZ31-F1
#
_cell.length_a   1.000
_cell.length_b   1.000
_cell.length_c   1.000
_cell.angle_alpha   90.00
_cell.angle_beta   90.00
_cell.angle_gamma   90.00
#
_symmetry.space_group_name_H-M   'P 1'
#
loop_
_entity.id
_entity.type
_entity.pdbx_description
1 polymer ?
#
loop_
_entity_poly.entity_id
_entity_poly.type
_entity_poly.pdbx_seq_one_letter_code
_entity_poly.pdbx_strand_id
1 'polypeptide(L)'
;VKQERYKKVGAAKEAVLAGLAAEGLNADAAKPMLKELEADVVRSAVLDTGLRIDGRDLKTVRPIVSEVGILPRAHGSALFTRGETQALVVATLGTAQDEQVIDALEGEYRTNFMLHYNFPPYSVGECGRMGSPGRREIGHGKLAWRAVHPLLPGKDAFPYTMRIVSEITESNGSSSMATVCGTSLALMDAGVPLRRPVAGIAMGLIKEDRGFAVLSDILGDEDHLGDMDFKVAGTELGVTSLQMDIKITSITPEIMKIALEQAREGRLHILGEMAKALTEGRADVSASAPKITTISVPKEKIRDVIGQGGKVIREIVEYSGAKIDINDDGTIMIAATSEDQAAKAIERIRGIVAEPELGAIYTGKVVKTADFGAFVNFLGARDGLVHISELSQGRVAKTTDVVNQGDVVKVKVLGFDDRGKVKLSMRVVDQETGADITETVGAKPGRPPAR
;
A
#
# COMPACT_ATOMS: atom_id res chain seq x y z
N VAL A 1 -17.27 -31.74 -6.30
CA VAL A 1 -16.85 -33.16 -6.56
C VAL A 1 -16.14 -33.76 -5.34
N LYS A 2 -15.31 -32.98 -4.64
CA LYS A 2 -14.58 -33.40 -3.43
C LYS A 2 -15.48 -34.07 -2.36
N GLN A 3 -16.57 -33.43 -1.97
CA GLN A 3 -17.43 -33.91 -0.88
C GLN A 3 -18.08 -35.27 -1.18
N GLU A 4 -18.48 -35.51 -2.43
CA GLU A 4 -19.05 -36.80 -2.83
C GLU A 4 -17.99 -37.91 -2.80
N ARG A 5 -16.77 -37.62 -3.27
CA ARG A 5 -15.64 -38.54 -3.17
C ARG A 5 -15.35 -38.91 -1.71
N TYR A 6 -15.26 -37.92 -0.82
CA TYR A 6 -15.02 -38.15 0.60
C TYR A 6 -16.11 -39.00 1.24
N LYS A 7 -17.38 -38.78 0.88
CA LYS A 7 -18.50 -39.59 1.34
C LYS A 7 -18.37 -41.06 0.89
N LYS A 8 -18.02 -41.32 -0.37
CA LYS A 8 -17.84 -42.68 -0.90
C LYS A 8 -16.65 -43.40 -0.27
N VAL A 9 -15.52 -42.71 -0.12
CA VAL A 9 -14.33 -43.25 0.56
C VAL A 9 -14.63 -43.54 2.04
N GLY A 10 -15.35 -42.65 2.72
CA GLY A 10 -15.81 -42.85 4.10
C GLY A 10 -16.67 -44.11 4.24
N ALA A 11 -17.68 -44.27 3.38
CA ALA A 11 -18.53 -45.46 3.38
C ALA A 11 -17.75 -46.76 3.11
N ALA A 12 -16.76 -46.72 2.21
CA ALA A 12 -15.90 -47.88 1.95
C ALA A 12 -15.03 -48.24 3.16
N LYS A 13 -14.45 -47.23 3.84
CA LYS A 13 -13.67 -47.45 5.08
C LYS A 13 -14.54 -48.02 6.19
N GLU A 14 -15.75 -47.50 6.39
CA GLU A 14 -16.70 -48.03 7.37
C GLU A 14 -17.07 -49.49 7.09
N ALA A 15 -17.31 -49.84 5.83
CA ALA A 15 -17.60 -51.22 5.44
C ALA A 15 -16.43 -52.17 5.74
N VAL A 16 -15.19 -51.77 5.45
CA VAL A 16 -13.99 -52.58 5.76
C VAL A 16 -13.82 -52.73 7.27
N LEU A 17 -13.96 -51.65 8.05
CA LEU A 17 -13.83 -51.70 9.50
C LEU A 17 -14.92 -52.59 10.14
N ALA A 18 -16.15 -52.53 9.64
CA ALA A 18 -17.24 -53.40 10.10
C ALA A 18 -16.97 -54.88 9.77
N GLY A 19 -16.45 -55.17 8.57
CA GLY A 19 -16.06 -56.53 8.18
C GLY A 19 -14.95 -57.12 9.05
N LEU A 20 -13.88 -56.35 9.27
CA LEU A 20 -12.77 -56.76 10.14
C LEU A 20 -13.23 -56.99 11.60
N ALA A 21 -14.11 -56.14 12.11
CA ALA A 21 -14.69 -56.32 13.44
C ALA A 21 -15.55 -57.58 13.54
N ALA A 22 -16.32 -57.91 12.50
CA ALA A 22 -17.12 -59.14 12.43
C ALA A 22 -16.25 -60.41 12.42
N GLU A 23 -15.03 -60.33 11.86
CA GLU A 23 -14.03 -61.40 11.87
C GLU A 23 -13.20 -61.46 13.17
N GLY A 24 -13.48 -60.58 14.14
CA GLY A 24 -12.76 -60.53 15.42
C GLY A 24 -11.38 -59.88 15.34
N LEU A 25 -11.07 -59.17 14.25
CA LEU A 25 -9.81 -58.46 14.04
C LEU A 25 -9.85 -57.05 14.62
N ASN A 26 -8.67 -56.49 14.92
CA ASN A 26 -8.56 -55.15 15.51
C ASN A 26 -8.79 -54.05 14.44
N ALA A 27 -10.02 -53.53 14.39
CA ALA A 27 -10.42 -52.47 13.47
C ALA A 27 -9.63 -51.15 13.68
N ASP A 28 -9.19 -50.84 14.90
CA ASP A 28 -8.41 -49.62 15.14
C ASP A 28 -7.01 -49.69 14.54
N ALA A 29 -6.40 -50.88 14.54
CA ALA A 29 -5.11 -51.12 13.90
C ALA A 29 -5.19 -51.00 12.35
N ALA A 30 -6.37 -51.21 11.77
CA ALA A 30 -6.57 -51.12 10.32
C ALA A 30 -6.68 -49.67 9.79
N LYS A 31 -7.04 -48.70 10.63
CA LYS A 31 -7.18 -47.29 10.24
C LYS A 31 -5.93 -46.70 9.56
N PRO A 32 -4.70 -46.83 10.10
CA PRO A 32 -3.49 -46.35 9.41
C PRO A 32 -3.21 -47.13 8.12
N MET A 33 -3.47 -48.44 8.08
CA MET A 33 -3.24 -49.27 6.89
C MET A 33 -4.19 -48.89 5.74
N LEU A 34 -5.44 -48.55 6.05
CA LEU A 34 -6.40 -48.05 5.05
C LEU A 34 -5.96 -46.72 4.45
N LYS A 35 -5.26 -45.89 5.21
CA LYS A 35 -4.71 -44.62 4.73
C LYS A 35 -3.52 -44.83 3.81
N GLU A 36 -2.65 -45.79 4.14
CA GLU A 36 -1.53 -46.21 3.29
C GLU A 36 -2.04 -46.81 1.98
N LEU A 37 -3.04 -47.70 2.05
CA LEU A 37 -3.67 -48.27 0.87
C LEU A 37 -4.30 -47.20 -0.04
N GLU A 38 -4.95 -46.18 0.52
CA GLU A 38 -5.48 -45.06 -0.25
C GLU A 38 -4.36 -44.30 -0.97
N ALA A 39 -3.21 -44.09 -0.31
CA ALA A 39 -2.04 -43.50 -0.92
C ALA A 39 -1.54 -44.35 -2.10
N ASP A 40 -1.35 -45.65 -1.87
CA ASP A 40 -0.81 -46.57 -2.87
C ASP A 40 -1.70 -46.66 -4.12
N VAL A 41 -3.03 -46.71 -3.93
CA VAL A 41 -4.00 -46.74 -5.02
C VAL A 41 -3.93 -45.47 -5.86
N VAL A 42 -3.92 -44.30 -5.22
CA VAL A 42 -3.86 -43.01 -5.93
C VAL A 42 -2.51 -42.86 -6.65
N ARG A 43 -1.41 -43.14 -5.97
CA ARG A 43 -0.06 -43.01 -6.51
C ARG A 43 0.17 -43.93 -7.70
N SER A 44 -0.24 -45.19 -7.58
CA SER A 44 -0.13 -46.16 -8.67
C SER A 44 -0.98 -45.75 -9.87
N ALA A 45 -2.23 -45.36 -9.64
CA ALA A 45 -3.12 -44.91 -10.71
C ALA A 45 -2.55 -43.70 -11.48
N VAL A 46 -2.01 -42.70 -10.77
CA VAL A 46 -1.40 -41.52 -11.39
C VAL A 46 -0.18 -41.89 -12.23
N LEU A 47 0.69 -42.79 -11.74
CA LEU A 47 1.87 -43.25 -12.48
C LEU A 47 1.52 -44.14 -13.69
N ASP A 48 0.48 -44.97 -13.58
CA ASP A 48 0.09 -45.91 -14.64
C ASP A 48 -0.71 -45.25 -15.76
N THR A 49 -1.60 -44.32 -15.40
CA THR A 49 -2.58 -43.76 -16.33
C THR A 49 -2.31 -42.31 -16.69
N GLY A 50 -1.53 -41.59 -15.88
CA GLY A 50 -1.37 -40.13 -16.01
C GLY A 50 -2.62 -39.34 -15.62
N LEU A 51 -3.66 -39.99 -15.07
CA LEU A 51 -4.92 -39.38 -14.66
C LEU A 51 -4.96 -39.20 -13.14
N ARG A 52 -5.48 -38.04 -12.72
CA ARG A 52 -5.58 -37.63 -11.32
C ARG A 52 -6.96 -37.91 -10.74
N ILE A 53 -7.09 -37.68 -9.43
CA ILE A 53 -8.30 -37.97 -8.64
C ILE A 53 -9.54 -37.20 -9.13
N ASP A 54 -9.36 -36.10 -9.84
CA ASP A 54 -10.43 -35.31 -10.45
C ASP A 54 -10.52 -35.47 -11.98
N GLY A 55 -9.80 -36.44 -12.55
CA GLY A 55 -9.81 -36.77 -13.97
C GLY A 55 -8.91 -35.91 -14.85
N ARG A 56 -8.19 -34.93 -14.28
CA ARG A 56 -7.21 -34.14 -15.03
C ARG A 56 -5.95 -34.95 -15.35
N ASP A 57 -5.25 -34.52 -16.39
CA ASP A 57 -3.87 -34.94 -16.61
C ASP A 57 -2.90 -34.26 -15.62
N LEU A 58 -1.63 -34.63 -15.72
CA LEU A 58 -0.56 -34.13 -14.84
C LEU A 58 -0.28 -32.63 -14.98
N LYS A 59 -0.65 -31.99 -16.11
CA LYS A 59 -0.24 -30.63 -16.45
C LYS A 59 -1.36 -29.59 -16.34
N THR A 60 -2.60 -30.04 -16.44
CA THR A 60 -3.79 -29.19 -16.53
C THR A 60 -4.08 -28.49 -15.20
N VAL A 61 -4.14 -27.16 -15.27
CA VAL A 61 -4.57 -26.30 -14.16
C VAL A 61 -6.10 -26.33 -14.07
N ARG A 62 -6.67 -26.24 -12.85
CA ARG A 62 -8.13 -26.18 -12.67
C ARG A 62 -8.71 -24.91 -13.33
N PRO A 63 -10.02 -24.90 -13.63
CA PRO A 63 -10.69 -23.71 -14.13
C PRO A 63 -10.46 -22.50 -13.22
N ILE A 64 -10.19 -21.33 -13.81
CA ILE A 64 -9.94 -20.09 -13.09
C ILE A 64 -11.01 -19.07 -13.44
N VAL A 65 -11.52 -18.38 -12.42
CA VAL A 65 -12.35 -17.20 -12.55
C VAL A 65 -11.72 -16.12 -11.71
N SER A 66 -11.41 -14.98 -12.33
CA SER A 66 -10.84 -13.81 -11.68
C SER A 66 -11.83 -12.65 -11.83
N GLU A 67 -12.13 -11.98 -10.72
CA GLU A 67 -13.00 -10.80 -10.67
C GLU A 67 -12.31 -9.72 -9.84
N VAL A 68 -12.52 -8.45 -10.19
CA VAL A 68 -11.97 -7.28 -9.50
C VAL A 68 -13.07 -6.27 -9.19
N GLY A 69 -12.85 -5.40 -8.19
CA GLY A 69 -13.83 -4.37 -7.82
C GLY A 69 -15.14 -4.92 -7.23
N ILE A 70 -15.12 -6.13 -6.68
CA ILE A 70 -16.32 -6.82 -6.17
C ILE A 70 -16.88 -6.20 -4.87
N LEU A 71 -16.07 -5.48 -4.11
CA LEU A 71 -16.49 -4.79 -2.88
C LEU A 71 -16.58 -3.26 -3.13
N PRO A 72 -17.77 -2.65 -3.09
CA PRO A 72 -17.98 -1.26 -3.55
C PRO A 72 -17.16 -0.19 -2.83
N ARG A 73 -16.75 -0.43 -1.58
CA ARG A 73 -16.05 0.57 -0.75
C ARG A 73 -14.57 0.27 -0.51
N ALA A 74 -14.12 -0.94 -0.83
CA ALA A 74 -12.72 -1.29 -0.70
C ALA A 74 -11.87 -0.38 -1.62
N HIS A 75 -10.62 -0.10 -1.24
CA HIS A 75 -9.76 0.68 -2.12
C HIS A 75 -9.39 -0.14 -3.36
N GLY A 76 -9.15 -1.45 -3.18
CA GLY A 76 -9.21 -2.45 -4.25
C GLY A 76 -9.67 -3.80 -3.71
N SER A 77 -10.26 -4.62 -4.56
CA SER A 77 -10.74 -5.94 -4.19
C SER A 77 -10.66 -6.91 -5.36
N ALA A 78 -10.45 -8.19 -5.05
CA ALA A 78 -10.45 -9.26 -6.03
C ALA A 78 -11.06 -10.53 -5.45
N LEU A 79 -11.80 -11.27 -6.28
CA LEU A 79 -12.19 -12.64 -6.02
C LEU A 79 -11.46 -13.53 -7.00
N PHE A 80 -10.48 -14.28 -6.50
CA PHE A 80 -9.74 -15.24 -7.31
C PHE A 80 -10.19 -16.65 -6.95
N THR A 81 -10.80 -17.34 -7.92
CA THR A 81 -11.26 -18.73 -7.78
C THR A 81 -10.50 -19.62 -8.74
N ARG A 82 -9.92 -20.71 -8.23
CA ARG A 82 -9.26 -21.76 -9.03
C ARG A 82 -9.77 -23.13 -8.57
N GLY A 83 -10.64 -23.74 -9.37
CA GLY A 83 -11.41 -24.92 -8.98
C GLY A 83 -12.17 -24.68 -7.68
N GLU A 84 -11.97 -25.54 -6.68
CA GLU A 84 -12.59 -25.44 -5.34
C GLU A 84 -11.64 -24.72 -4.33
N THR A 85 -10.83 -23.77 -4.80
CA THR A 85 -10.04 -22.86 -3.95
C THR A 85 -10.36 -21.42 -4.32
N GLN A 86 -10.82 -20.64 -3.34
CA GLN A 86 -11.23 -19.25 -3.55
C GLN A 86 -10.63 -18.34 -2.47
N ALA A 87 -10.11 -17.21 -2.92
CA ALA A 87 -9.60 -16.14 -2.06
C ALA A 87 -10.29 -14.83 -2.40
N LEU A 88 -10.98 -14.27 -1.40
CA LEU A 88 -11.42 -12.88 -1.39
C LEU A 88 -10.28 -12.03 -0.85
N VAL A 89 -9.70 -11.20 -1.71
CA VAL A 89 -8.56 -10.36 -1.35
C VAL A 89 -8.94 -8.89 -1.41
N VAL A 90 -8.63 -8.17 -0.35
CA VAL A 90 -8.95 -6.75 -0.19
C VAL A 90 -7.67 -5.95 0.05
N ALA A 91 -7.49 -4.90 -0.73
CA ALA A 91 -6.42 -3.94 -0.58
C ALA A 91 -6.94 -2.65 0.07
N THR A 92 -6.23 -2.20 1.09
CA THR A 92 -6.47 -0.95 1.81
C THR A 92 -5.20 -0.10 1.77
N LEU A 93 -5.38 1.18 1.42
CA LEU A 93 -4.33 2.19 1.38
C LEU A 93 -4.43 3.10 2.59
N GLY A 94 -3.31 3.35 3.25
CA GLY A 94 -3.21 4.18 4.46
C GLY A 94 -2.01 5.13 4.39
N THR A 95 -1.81 5.88 5.47
CA THR A 95 -0.72 6.85 5.59
C THR A 95 0.48 6.26 6.37
N ALA A 96 1.53 7.05 6.57
CA ALA A 96 2.69 6.64 7.38
C ALA A 96 2.34 6.27 8.85
N GLN A 97 1.23 6.80 9.37
CA GLN A 97 0.73 6.44 10.71
C GLN A 97 0.18 5.01 10.78
N ASP A 98 -0.24 4.47 9.62
CA ASP A 98 -0.78 3.13 9.52
C ASP A 98 0.33 2.08 9.29
N GLU A 99 1.60 2.49 9.20
CA GLU A 99 2.74 1.58 9.11
C GLU A 99 2.85 0.72 10.37
N GLN A 100 3.21 -0.54 10.17
CA GLN A 100 3.44 -1.43 11.29
C GLN A 100 4.86 -1.23 11.81
N VAL A 101 4.96 -0.87 13.10
CA VAL A 101 6.23 -0.87 13.84
C VAL A 101 6.58 -2.31 14.20
N ILE A 102 7.79 -2.72 13.85
CA ILE A 102 8.36 -4.02 14.18
C ILE A 102 9.51 -3.80 15.15
N ASP A 103 9.30 -4.20 16.39
CA ASP A 103 10.35 -4.28 17.41
C ASP A 103 11.05 -5.64 17.26
N ALA A 104 12.13 -5.67 16.49
CA ALA A 104 12.93 -6.86 16.20
C ALA A 104 14.24 -6.87 17.00
N LEU A 105 14.89 -8.03 17.06
CA LEU A 105 16.17 -8.19 17.76
C LEU A 105 17.28 -7.30 17.16
N GLU A 106 17.24 -7.07 15.85
CA GLU A 106 18.17 -6.22 15.11
C GLU A 106 17.88 -4.71 15.27
N GLY A 107 16.75 -4.36 15.90
CA GLY A 107 16.30 -2.99 16.11
C GLY A 107 14.88 -2.75 15.61
N GLU A 108 14.35 -1.60 15.99
CA GLU A 108 13.02 -1.15 15.57
C GLU A 108 13.04 -0.69 14.10
N TYR A 109 12.11 -1.17 13.30
CA TYR A 109 11.87 -0.66 11.94
C TYR A 109 10.38 -0.61 11.62
N ARG A 110 10.02 0.09 10.54
CA ARG A 110 8.63 0.21 10.08
C ARG A 110 8.45 -0.48 8.73
N THR A 111 7.33 -1.18 8.58
CA THR A 111 6.91 -1.75 7.29
C THR A 111 5.65 -1.06 6.79
N ASN A 112 5.68 -0.64 5.53
CA ASN A 112 4.54 -0.07 4.82
C ASN A 112 3.77 -1.10 3.98
N PHE A 113 4.19 -2.37 3.98
CA PHE A 113 3.47 -3.45 3.31
C PHE A 113 3.14 -4.57 4.28
N MET A 114 1.85 -4.78 4.49
CA MET A 114 1.28 -5.82 5.35
C MET A 114 0.42 -6.75 4.49
N LEU A 115 0.62 -8.06 4.65
CA LEU A 115 -0.26 -9.06 4.05
C LEU A 115 -0.71 -10.02 5.15
N HIS A 116 -1.99 -9.94 5.45
CA HIS A 116 -2.67 -10.82 6.39
C HIS A 116 -3.45 -11.87 5.63
N TYR A 117 -3.33 -13.11 6.09
CA TYR A 117 -3.97 -14.27 5.49
C TYR A 117 -4.81 -14.93 6.57
N ASN A 118 -6.07 -15.19 6.26
CA ASN A 118 -7.04 -15.79 7.18
C ASN A 118 -7.60 -17.06 6.56
N PHE A 119 -7.70 -18.14 7.36
CA PHE A 119 -8.21 -19.43 6.93
C PHE A 119 -9.36 -19.88 7.84
N PRO A 120 -10.58 -19.35 7.59
CA PRO A 120 -11.72 -19.70 8.42
C PRO A 120 -12.12 -21.18 8.22
N PRO A 121 -12.60 -21.88 9.27
CA PRO A 121 -12.95 -23.32 9.20
C PRO A 121 -13.98 -23.66 8.13
N TYR A 122 -14.92 -22.75 7.85
CA TYR A 122 -15.94 -22.97 6.82
C TYR A 122 -15.34 -23.14 5.42
N SER A 123 -14.12 -22.65 5.17
CA SER A 123 -13.46 -22.76 3.87
C SER A 123 -13.17 -24.21 3.44
N VAL A 124 -13.16 -25.13 4.41
CA VAL A 124 -13.05 -26.58 4.18
C VAL A 124 -14.33 -27.33 4.55
N GLY A 125 -15.40 -26.62 4.91
CA GLY A 125 -16.67 -27.20 5.35
C GLY A 125 -16.66 -27.70 6.80
N GLU A 126 -15.73 -27.23 7.63
CA GLU A 126 -15.62 -27.62 9.03
C GLU A 126 -16.13 -26.52 9.98
N CYS A 127 -16.54 -26.91 11.18
CA CYS A 127 -16.79 -26.00 12.29
C CYS A 127 -15.53 -25.90 13.15
N GLY A 128 -15.13 -24.69 13.53
CA GLY A 128 -13.93 -24.49 14.35
C GLY A 128 -13.95 -23.17 15.10
N ARG A 129 -12.99 -23.01 16.03
CA ARG A 129 -12.85 -21.79 16.82
C ARG A 129 -12.27 -20.67 15.96
N MET A 130 -12.99 -19.56 15.86
CA MET A 130 -12.45 -18.31 15.31
C MET A 130 -11.62 -17.60 16.39
N GLY A 131 -10.41 -17.16 16.05
CA GLY A 131 -9.49 -16.54 17.00
C GLY A 131 -8.27 -15.93 16.33
N SER A 132 -7.19 -15.78 17.08
CA SER A 132 -5.92 -15.27 16.57
C SER A 132 -5.33 -16.20 15.50
N PRO A 133 -4.63 -15.67 14.49
CA PRO A 133 -4.06 -16.48 13.43
C PRO A 133 -2.99 -17.44 13.95
N GLY A 134 -3.05 -18.69 13.50
CA GLY A 134 -2.09 -19.73 13.80
C GLY A 134 -0.81 -19.63 12.96
N ARG A 135 0.17 -20.51 13.25
CA ARG A 135 1.47 -20.53 12.54
C ARG A 135 1.35 -20.69 11.03
N ARG A 136 0.42 -21.54 10.57
CA ARG A 136 0.21 -21.80 9.13
C ARG A 136 -0.37 -20.58 8.42
N GLU A 137 -1.30 -19.86 9.06
CA GLU A 137 -1.87 -18.63 8.49
C GLU A 137 -0.81 -17.55 8.35
N ILE A 138 0.01 -17.34 9.38
CA ILE A 138 1.16 -16.42 9.33
C ILE A 138 2.17 -16.86 8.26
N GLY A 139 2.50 -18.16 8.19
CA GLY A 139 3.45 -18.70 7.21
C GLY A 139 2.99 -18.52 5.77
N HIS A 140 1.71 -18.80 5.48
CA HIS A 140 1.12 -18.60 4.16
C HIS A 140 1.03 -17.11 3.79
N GLY A 141 0.64 -16.26 4.75
CA GLY A 141 0.66 -14.81 4.56
C GLY A 141 2.07 -14.32 4.23
N LYS A 142 3.10 -14.79 4.96
CA LYS A 142 4.49 -14.40 4.70
C LYS A 142 5.02 -14.94 3.37
N LEU A 143 4.60 -16.13 2.94
CA LEU A 143 4.93 -16.66 1.61
C LEU A 143 4.37 -15.76 0.51
N ALA A 144 3.07 -15.42 0.60
CA ALA A 144 2.44 -14.53 -0.37
C ALA A 144 3.06 -13.12 -0.34
N TRP A 145 3.40 -12.63 0.86
CA TRP A 145 4.10 -11.36 1.03
C TRP A 145 5.45 -11.37 0.30
N ARG A 146 6.25 -12.44 0.45
CA ARG A 146 7.54 -12.61 -0.24
C ARG A 146 7.40 -12.66 -1.76
N ALA A 147 6.31 -13.21 -2.26
CA ALA A 147 6.03 -13.30 -3.69
C ALA A 147 5.69 -11.94 -4.32
N VAL A 148 4.95 -11.08 -3.60
CA VAL A 148 4.47 -9.79 -4.12
C VAL A 148 5.46 -8.65 -3.84
N HIS A 149 6.12 -8.65 -2.67
CA HIS A 149 6.99 -7.56 -2.22
C HIS A 149 8.04 -7.08 -3.24
N PRO A 150 8.75 -7.97 -4.00
CA PRO A 150 9.73 -7.53 -4.99
C PRO A 150 9.18 -6.69 -6.15
N LEU A 151 7.85 -6.68 -6.34
CA LEU A 151 7.17 -5.99 -7.44
C LEU A 151 6.51 -4.68 -7.01
N LEU A 152 6.53 -4.38 -5.71
CA LEU A 152 5.96 -3.16 -5.17
C LEU A 152 6.76 -1.93 -5.61
N PRO A 153 6.08 -0.79 -5.81
CA PRO A 153 6.74 0.49 -6.00
C PRO A 153 7.52 0.90 -4.74
N GLY A 154 8.55 1.71 -4.93
CA GLY A 154 9.21 2.39 -3.81
C GLY A 154 8.29 3.48 -3.21
N LYS A 155 8.55 3.88 -1.96
CA LYS A 155 7.75 4.90 -1.26
C LYS A 155 7.69 6.23 -2.02
N ASP A 156 8.76 6.60 -2.72
CA ASP A 156 8.81 7.85 -3.49
C ASP A 156 7.82 7.86 -4.67
N ALA A 157 7.59 6.69 -5.28
CA ALA A 157 6.68 6.53 -6.42
C ALA A 157 5.23 6.30 -5.98
N PHE A 158 5.03 5.65 -4.83
CA PHE A 158 3.71 5.36 -4.29
C PHE A 158 3.74 5.46 -2.76
N PRO A 159 3.48 6.67 -2.20
CA PRO A 159 3.72 6.99 -0.79
C PRO A 159 2.65 6.45 0.16
N TYR A 160 2.19 5.23 -0.08
CA TYR A 160 1.12 4.61 0.67
C TYR A 160 1.61 3.47 1.55
N THR A 161 0.96 3.34 2.70
CA THR A 161 0.93 2.08 3.42
C THR A 161 -0.11 1.18 2.78
N MET A 162 0.26 -0.05 2.49
CA MET A 162 -0.59 -1.03 1.83
C MET A 162 -0.86 -2.18 2.80
N ARG A 163 -2.13 -2.36 3.15
CA ARG A 163 -2.61 -3.51 3.92
C ARG A 163 -3.45 -4.38 3.02
N ILE A 164 -3.04 -5.63 2.89
CA ILE A 164 -3.76 -6.67 2.17
C ILE A 164 -4.34 -7.65 3.17
N VAL A 165 -5.61 -7.99 3.01
CA VAL A 165 -6.25 -9.09 3.74
C VAL A 165 -6.78 -10.08 2.74
N SER A 166 -6.31 -11.33 2.83
CA SER A 166 -6.81 -12.46 2.04
C SER A 166 -7.65 -13.35 2.92
N GLU A 167 -8.95 -13.37 2.67
CA GLU A 167 -9.92 -14.26 3.27
C GLU A 167 -10.11 -15.47 2.37
N ILE A 168 -9.73 -16.66 2.85
CA ILE A 168 -9.96 -17.89 2.11
C ILE A 168 -11.39 -18.34 2.32
N THR A 169 -12.20 -18.31 1.26
CA THR A 169 -13.62 -18.69 1.32
C THR A 169 -13.84 -20.14 0.93
N GLU A 170 -12.94 -20.73 0.13
CA GLU A 170 -12.93 -22.15 -0.24
C GLU A 170 -11.48 -22.65 -0.33
N SER A 171 -11.23 -23.89 0.07
CA SER A 171 -9.89 -24.50 -0.03
C SER A 171 -9.92 -25.97 -0.40
N ASN A 172 -9.39 -26.26 -1.59
CA ASN A 172 -9.07 -27.61 -2.03
C ASN A 172 -7.71 -27.70 -2.76
N GLY A 173 -6.81 -26.75 -2.51
CA GLY A 173 -5.48 -26.75 -3.10
C GLY A 173 -4.86 -25.36 -3.00
N SER A 174 -3.66 -25.28 -2.42
CA SER A 174 -2.87 -24.06 -2.17
C SER A 174 -3.62 -22.73 -2.27
N SER A 175 -4.39 -22.44 -1.22
CA SER A 175 -4.96 -21.12 -0.97
C SER A 175 -3.89 -20.04 -0.84
N SER A 176 -2.67 -20.37 -0.41
CA SER A 176 -1.54 -19.44 -0.36
C SER A 176 -1.15 -18.90 -1.74
N MET A 177 -1.24 -19.70 -2.80
CA MET A 177 -1.00 -19.23 -4.18
C MET A 177 -2.21 -18.48 -4.75
N ALA A 178 -3.43 -18.87 -4.37
CA ALA A 178 -4.62 -18.07 -4.68
C ALA A 178 -4.54 -16.67 -4.06
N THR A 179 -4.00 -16.55 -2.84
CA THR A 179 -3.71 -15.27 -2.20
C THR A 179 -2.73 -14.42 -2.99
N VAL A 180 -1.66 -15.00 -3.57
CA VAL A 180 -0.71 -14.26 -4.42
C VAL A 180 -1.43 -13.67 -5.63
N CYS A 181 -2.20 -14.49 -6.35
CA CYS A 181 -2.95 -14.07 -7.53
C CYS A 181 -3.98 -12.99 -7.19
N GLY A 182 -4.79 -13.22 -6.14
CA GLY A 182 -5.79 -12.26 -5.68
C GLY A 182 -5.16 -10.96 -5.15
N THR A 183 -3.99 -11.03 -4.52
CA THR A 183 -3.25 -9.83 -4.07
C THR A 183 -2.75 -9.01 -5.25
N SER A 184 -2.21 -9.66 -6.29
CA SER A 184 -1.79 -8.98 -7.52
C SER A 184 -2.95 -8.20 -8.12
N LEU A 185 -4.13 -8.85 -8.26
CA LEU A 185 -5.33 -8.23 -8.80
C LEU A 185 -5.87 -7.10 -7.89
N ALA A 186 -5.97 -7.32 -6.59
CA ALA A 186 -6.49 -6.33 -5.64
C ALA A 186 -5.61 -5.09 -5.54
N LEU A 187 -4.28 -5.24 -5.63
CA LEU A 187 -3.33 -4.12 -5.69
C LEU A 187 -3.50 -3.32 -6.99
N MET A 188 -3.59 -4.02 -8.13
CA MET A 188 -3.85 -3.37 -9.43
C MET A 188 -5.19 -2.64 -9.44
N ASP A 189 -6.24 -3.25 -8.89
CA ASP A 189 -7.56 -2.66 -8.73
C ASP A 189 -7.55 -1.45 -7.79
N ALA A 190 -6.67 -1.44 -6.78
CA ALA A 190 -6.47 -0.30 -5.88
C ALA A 190 -5.67 0.88 -6.49
N GLY A 191 -5.20 0.75 -7.73
CA GLY A 191 -4.36 1.75 -8.39
C GLY A 191 -2.89 1.71 -7.93
N VAL A 192 -2.43 0.61 -7.33
CA VAL A 192 -1.02 0.44 -6.98
C VAL A 192 -0.22 0.17 -8.27
N PRO A 193 0.82 0.96 -8.56
CA PRO A 193 1.65 0.78 -9.76
C PRO A 193 2.63 -0.40 -9.57
N LEU A 194 2.10 -1.62 -9.60
CA LEU A 194 2.89 -2.84 -9.64
C LEU A 194 3.74 -2.86 -10.90
N ARG A 195 5.02 -3.24 -10.78
CA ARG A 195 5.90 -3.34 -11.95
C ARG A 195 5.35 -4.31 -13.00
N ARG A 196 4.77 -5.43 -12.54
CA ARG A 196 4.18 -6.52 -13.32
C ARG A 196 3.16 -7.29 -12.46
N PRO A 197 2.14 -7.94 -13.07
CA PRO A 197 1.29 -8.89 -12.37
C PRO A 197 2.08 -10.12 -11.93
N VAL A 198 1.65 -10.74 -10.83
CA VAL A 198 2.28 -11.93 -10.24
C VAL A 198 1.27 -13.03 -9.99
N ALA A 199 1.60 -14.25 -10.38
CA ALA A 199 0.79 -15.43 -10.13
C ALA A 199 1.57 -16.49 -9.37
N GLY A 200 0.84 -17.36 -8.70
CA GLY A 200 1.37 -18.50 -7.97
C GLY A 200 0.73 -19.82 -8.42
N ILE A 201 1.53 -20.88 -8.48
CA ILE A 201 1.07 -22.25 -8.69
C ILE A 201 1.64 -23.16 -7.61
N ALA A 202 0.84 -24.14 -7.19
CA ALA A 202 1.29 -25.23 -6.33
C ALA A 202 1.46 -26.49 -7.15
N MET A 203 2.55 -27.18 -6.88
CA MET A 203 3.03 -28.31 -7.65
C MET A 203 3.30 -29.47 -6.70
N GLY A 204 3.11 -30.68 -7.19
CA GLY A 204 3.41 -31.90 -6.46
C GLY A 204 4.32 -32.82 -7.26
N LEU A 205 4.94 -33.76 -6.56
CA LEU A 205 5.70 -34.85 -7.14
C LEU A 205 5.28 -36.16 -6.49
N ILE A 206 4.99 -37.16 -7.31
CA ILE A 206 4.91 -38.56 -6.89
C ILE A 206 6.11 -39.27 -7.50
N LYS A 207 6.85 -40.01 -6.69
CA LYS A 207 8.01 -40.78 -7.11
C LYS A 207 7.99 -42.16 -6.47
N GLU A 208 8.08 -43.16 -7.33
CA GLU A 208 8.34 -44.55 -6.97
C GLU A 208 9.67 -44.99 -7.60
N ASP A 209 10.10 -46.23 -7.33
CA ASP A 209 11.30 -46.80 -7.98
C ASP A 209 11.11 -46.94 -9.50
N ARG A 210 9.88 -47.20 -9.93
CA ARG A 210 9.51 -47.40 -11.34
C ARG A 210 9.36 -46.11 -12.16
N GLY A 211 9.31 -44.94 -11.52
CA GLY A 211 9.10 -43.67 -12.23
C GLY A 211 8.62 -42.52 -11.34
N PHE A 212 8.30 -41.39 -11.96
CA PHE A 212 7.79 -40.20 -11.26
C PHE A 212 6.75 -39.44 -12.09
N ALA A 213 5.92 -38.65 -11.42
CA ALA A 213 4.92 -37.77 -12.01
C ALA A 213 4.96 -36.39 -11.34
N VAL A 214 5.07 -35.33 -12.15
CA VAL A 214 4.97 -33.93 -11.71
C VAL A 214 3.54 -33.46 -11.89
N LEU A 215 2.91 -32.99 -10.83
CA LEU A 215 1.51 -32.58 -10.81
C LEU A 215 1.40 -31.05 -10.77
N SER A 216 0.70 -30.48 -11.76
CA SER A 216 0.34 -29.07 -11.80
C SER A 216 -0.92 -28.78 -11.01
N ASP A 217 -0.91 -27.69 -10.23
CA ASP A 217 -2.07 -27.19 -9.50
C ASP A 217 -2.73 -28.28 -8.63
N ILE A 218 -1.96 -28.73 -7.63
CA ILE A 218 -2.32 -29.87 -6.79
C ILE A 218 -3.57 -29.62 -5.93
N LEU A 219 -4.31 -30.70 -5.71
CA LEU A 219 -5.38 -30.80 -4.72
C LEU A 219 -4.80 -30.98 -3.31
N GLY A 220 -5.63 -30.74 -2.29
CA GLY A 220 -5.24 -31.03 -0.90
C GLY A 220 -4.90 -32.52 -0.68
N ASP A 221 -5.62 -33.43 -1.35
CA ASP A 221 -5.33 -34.87 -1.30
C ASP A 221 -3.97 -35.19 -1.93
N GLU A 222 -3.63 -34.56 -3.05
CA GLU A 222 -2.37 -34.80 -3.77
C GLU A 222 -1.16 -34.24 -3.02
N ASP A 223 -1.32 -33.13 -2.29
CA ASP A 223 -0.32 -32.62 -1.35
C ASP A 223 -0.08 -33.63 -0.22
N HIS A 224 -1.16 -34.17 0.35
CA HIS A 224 -1.05 -35.13 1.45
C HIS A 224 -0.33 -36.42 1.03
N LEU A 225 -0.62 -36.91 -0.18
CA LEU A 225 -0.15 -38.20 -0.70
C LEU A 225 1.14 -38.09 -1.54
N GLY A 226 1.55 -36.89 -1.93
CA GLY A 226 2.76 -36.64 -2.71
C GLY A 226 4.04 -36.65 -1.86
N ASP A 227 5.17 -36.89 -2.52
CA ASP A 227 6.50 -36.96 -1.89
C ASP A 227 7.20 -35.62 -1.78
N MET A 228 6.71 -34.63 -2.52
CA MET A 228 7.17 -33.27 -2.46
C MET A 228 6.03 -32.35 -2.89
N ASP A 229 5.85 -31.27 -2.14
CA ASP A 229 5.02 -30.15 -2.55
C ASP A 229 5.89 -28.90 -2.67
N PHE A 230 5.65 -28.11 -3.72
CA PHE A 230 6.34 -26.85 -3.89
C PHE A 230 5.46 -25.81 -4.52
N LYS A 231 5.74 -24.56 -4.16
CA LYS A 231 4.93 -23.39 -4.50
C LYS A 231 5.85 -22.43 -5.23
N VAL A 232 5.47 -22.10 -6.46
CA VAL A 232 6.25 -21.22 -7.33
C VAL A 232 5.41 -19.99 -7.64
N ALA A 233 5.90 -18.82 -7.24
CA ALA A 233 5.29 -17.55 -7.55
C ALA A 233 6.24 -16.68 -8.37
N GLY A 234 5.68 -15.88 -9.28
CA GLY A 234 6.49 -15.05 -10.17
C GLY A 234 5.69 -14.37 -11.26
N THR A 235 6.42 -13.63 -12.08
CA THR A 235 5.91 -12.93 -13.26
C THR A 235 6.16 -13.77 -14.52
N GLU A 236 5.86 -13.20 -15.67
CA GLU A 236 6.25 -13.74 -16.97
C GLU A 236 7.76 -13.79 -17.19
N LEU A 237 8.52 -12.93 -16.49
CA LEU A 237 9.98 -12.83 -16.65
C LEU A 237 10.79 -13.69 -15.67
N GLY A 238 10.22 -14.06 -14.52
CA GLY A 238 11.00 -14.76 -13.51
C GLY A 238 10.22 -15.14 -12.26
N VAL A 239 10.90 -15.85 -11.37
CA VAL A 239 10.37 -16.30 -10.07
C VAL A 239 10.62 -15.23 -9.02
N THR A 240 9.59 -14.85 -8.25
CA THR A 240 9.70 -13.94 -7.11
C THR A 240 9.77 -14.67 -5.78
N SER A 241 9.16 -15.85 -5.68
CA SER A 241 9.24 -16.70 -4.50
C SER A 241 9.12 -18.18 -4.85
N LEU A 242 9.90 -18.99 -4.13
CA LEU A 242 9.90 -20.45 -4.22
C LEU A 242 9.88 -21.00 -2.79
N GLN A 243 8.93 -21.88 -2.50
CA GLN A 243 8.90 -22.68 -1.28
C GLN A 243 8.81 -24.15 -1.67
N MET A 244 9.59 -25.00 -1.03
CA MET A 244 9.65 -26.43 -1.30
C MET A 244 9.66 -27.18 0.02
N ASP A 245 8.79 -28.17 0.14
CA ASP A 245 8.74 -29.12 1.24
C ASP A 245 8.93 -30.52 0.64
N ILE A 246 10.07 -31.12 0.94
CA ILE A 246 10.49 -32.42 0.39
C ILE A 246 10.37 -33.48 1.48
N LYS A 247 9.66 -34.59 1.20
CA LYS A 247 9.44 -35.70 2.14
C LYS A 247 10.37 -36.88 1.89
N ILE A 248 11.04 -36.95 0.74
CA ILE A 248 11.93 -38.06 0.33
C ILE A 248 13.31 -37.57 -0.11
N THR A 249 14.33 -38.43 -0.08
CA THR A 249 15.72 -38.05 -0.42
C THR A 249 16.09 -38.23 -1.90
N SER A 250 15.25 -38.86 -2.71
CA SER A 250 15.60 -39.32 -4.06
C SER A 250 15.23 -38.34 -5.20
N ILE A 251 15.18 -37.04 -4.89
CA ILE A 251 14.87 -35.99 -5.87
C ILE A 251 16.17 -35.45 -6.48
N THR A 252 16.31 -35.60 -7.80
CA THR A 252 17.51 -35.14 -8.52
C THR A 252 17.34 -33.74 -9.12
N PRO A 253 18.43 -33.02 -9.44
CA PRO A 253 18.37 -31.73 -10.12
C PRO A 253 17.62 -31.75 -11.46
N GLU A 254 17.65 -32.88 -12.19
CA GLU A 254 16.95 -33.06 -13.45
C GLU A 254 15.43 -33.10 -13.25
N ILE A 255 14.96 -33.83 -12.22
CA ILE A 255 13.55 -33.85 -11.83
C ILE A 255 13.11 -32.43 -11.45
N MET A 256 13.93 -31.73 -10.67
CA MET A 256 13.66 -30.34 -10.29
C MET A 256 13.54 -29.39 -11.49
N LYS A 257 14.37 -29.57 -12.52
CA LYS A 257 14.30 -28.76 -13.73
C LYS A 257 12.99 -28.98 -14.49
N ILE A 258 12.57 -30.23 -14.64
CA ILE A 258 11.28 -30.59 -15.28
C ILE A 258 10.12 -29.98 -14.47
N ALA A 259 10.18 -30.14 -13.15
CA ALA A 259 9.18 -29.64 -12.22
C ALA A 259 9.01 -28.11 -12.29
N LEU A 260 10.13 -27.37 -12.35
CA LEU A 260 10.11 -25.91 -12.45
C LEU A 260 9.66 -25.40 -13.83
N GLU A 261 9.98 -26.11 -14.91
CA GLU A 261 9.50 -25.73 -16.25
C GLU A 261 7.97 -25.91 -16.34
N GLN A 262 7.45 -27.04 -15.86
CA GLN A 262 6.00 -27.27 -15.80
C GLN A 262 5.30 -26.25 -14.89
N ALA A 263 5.93 -25.87 -13.78
CA ALA A 263 5.43 -24.80 -12.91
C ALA A 263 5.41 -23.43 -13.61
N ARG A 264 6.41 -23.14 -14.45
CA ARG A 264 6.45 -21.92 -15.26
C ARG A 264 5.30 -21.90 -16.27
N GLU A 265 5.07 -23.00 -17.01
CA GLU A 265 3.95 -23.11 -17.94
C GLU A 265 2.60 -22.87 -17.25
N GLY A 266 2.37 -23.55 -16.12
CA GLY A 266 1.14 -23.38 -15.34
C GLY A 266 0.98 -21.96 -14.78
N ARG A 267 2.07 -21.34 -14.32
CA ARG A 267 2.06 -19.94 -13.85
C ARG A 267 1.71 -18.96 -14.96
N LEU A 268 2.27 -19.13 -16.16
CA LEU A 268 1.96 -18.28 -17.32
C LEU A 268 0.50 -18.43 -17.75
N HIS A 269 -0.03 -19.65 -17.71
CA HIS A 269 -1.46 -19.88 -17.94
C HIS A 269 -2.33 -19.13 -16.91
N ILE A 270 -2.01 -19.21 -15.62
CA ILE A 270 -2.74 -18.49 -14.56
C ILE A 270 -2.67 -16.97 -14.78
N LEU A 271 -1.51 -16.42 -15.14
CA LEU A 271 -1.38 -14.99 -15.49
C LEU A 271 -2.30 -14.62 -16.66
N GLY A 272 -2.38 -15.47 -17.68
CA GLY A 272 -3.30 -15.27 -18.80
C GLY A 272 -4.77 -15.25 -18.38
N GLU A 273 -5.18 -16.11 -17.44
CA GLU A 273 -6.54 -16.12 -16.88
C GLU A 273 -6.81 -14.88 -16.01
N MET A 274 -5.84 -14.43 -15.21
CA MET A 274 -5.94 -13.21 -14.42
C MET A 274 -6.09 -11.96 -15.30
N ALA A 275 -5.36 -11.92 -16.42
CA ALA A 275 -5.40 -10.80 -17.37
C ALA A 275 -6.78 -10.60 -18.01
N LYS A 276 -7.66 -11.63 -18.01
CA LYS A 276 -9.06 -11.50 -18.45
C LYS A 276 -9.88 -10.60 -17.53
N ALA A 277 -9.50 -10.48 -16.25
CA ALA A 277 -10.16 -9.62 -15.29
C ALA A 277 -9.57 -8.21 -15.28
N LEU A 278 -8.23 -8.13 -15.25
CA LEU A 278 -7.52 -6.86 -15.23
C LEU A 278 -6.10 -7.04 -15.81
N THR A 279 -5.82 -6.39 -16.93
CA THR A 279 -4.53 -6.47 -17.62
C THR A 279 -3.46 -5.58 -17.00
N GLU A 280 -3.85 -4.38 -16.60
CA GLU A 280 -2.97 -3.35 -16.03
C GLU A 280 -3.62 -2.71 -14.80
N GLY A 281 -2.80 -2.12 -13.92
CA GLY A 281 -3.31 -1.39 -12.76
C GLY A 281 -4.21 -0.22 -13.16
N ARG A 282 -5.19 0.12 -12.31
CA ARG A 282 -5.97 1.35 -12.50
C ARG A 282 -5.03 2.56 -12.47
N ALA A 283 -5.33 3.57 -13.28
CA ALA A 283 -4.50 4.77 -13.39
C ALA A 283 -4.50 5.59 -12.09
N ASP A 284 -5.64 5.62 -11.39
CA ASP A 284 -5.83 6.36 -10.15
C ASP A 284 -6.26 5.43 -9.01
N VAL A 285 -5.97 5.86 -7.78
CA VAL A 285 -6.48 5.23 -6.57
C VAL A 285 -8.00 5.44 -6.45
N SER A 286 -8.68 4.53 -5.75
CA SER A 286 -10.13 4.64 -5.51
C SER A 286 -10.52 5.97 -4.86
N ALA A 287 -11.71 6.49 -5.20
CA ALA A 287 -12.24 7.71 -4.59
C ALA A 287 -12.44 7.62 -3.07
N SER A 288 -12.56 6.41 -2.52
CA SER A 288 -12.61 6.19 -1.07
C SER A 288 -11.23 6.18 -0.41
N ALA A 289 -10.15 6.04 -1.19
CA ALA A 289 -8.78 6.07 -0.71
C ALA A 289 -8.31 7.52 -0.47
N PRO A 290 -7.48 7.76 0.55
CA PRO A 290 -6.88 9.07 0.72
C PRO A 290 -5.95 9.37 -0.47
N LYS A 291 -6.10 10.53 -1.11
CA LYS A 291 -5.11 11.04 -2.05
C LYS A 291 -3.97 11.69 -1.26
N ILE A 292 -2.74 11.30 -1.53
CA ILE A 292 -1.54 11.88 -0.89
C ILE A 292 -0.95 12.92 -1.84
N THR A 293 -0.91 14.16 -1.36
CA THR A 293 -0.21 15.26 -2.05
C THR A 293 1.08 15.56 -1.29
N THR A 294 2.20 15.51 -1.99
CA THR A 294 3.51 15.82 -1.43
C THR A 294 3.89 17.25 -1.77
N ILE A 295 4.33 18.01 -0.76
CA ILE A 295 4.93 19.34 -0.94
C ILE A 295 6.31 19.37 -0.29
N SER A 296 7.23 20.14 -0.85
CA SER A 296 8.57 20.35 -0.28
C SER A 296 8.65 21.73 0.35
N VAL A 297 9.20 21.78 1.57
CA VAL A 297 9.36 22.99 2.38
C VAL A 297 10.82 23.06 2.84
N PRO A 298 11.44 24.26 2.89
CA PRO A 298 12.80 24.40 3.41
C PRO A 298 12.94 23.85 4.84
N LYS A 299 14.03 23.13 5.12
CA LYS A 299 14.24 22.45 6.43
C LYS A 299 14.15 23.39 7.63
N GLU A 300 14.56 24.64 7.44
CA GLU A 300 14.51 25.69 8.47
C GLU A 300 13.08 26.02 8.91
N LYS A 301 12.10 25.83 8.03
CA LYS A 301 10.68 26.17 8.22
C LYS A 301 9.84 25.03 8.78
N ILE A 302 10.39 23.83 8.87
CA ILE A 302 9.70 22.67 9.45
C ILE A 302 9.21 22.99 10.87
N ARG A 303 10.03 23.71 11.65
CA ARG A 303 9.69 24.12 13.01
C ARG A 303 8.46 25.04 13.06
N ASP A 304 8.30 25.91 12.07
CA ASP A 304 7.17 26.86 12.00
C ASP A 304 5.87 26.13 11.66
N VAL A 305 5.93 25.12 10.78
CA VAL A 305 4.77 24.31 10.39
C VAL A 305 4.32 23.37 11.54
N ILE A 306 5.26 22.77 12.27
CA ILE A 306 4.94 21.94 13.45
C ILE A 306 4.42 22.82 14.59
N GLY A 307 5.08 23.96 14.83
CA GLY A 307 4.84 24.85 15.96
C GLY A 307 5.30 24.26 17.30
N GLN A 308 5.26 25.08 18.35
CA GLN A 308 5.66 24.63 19.69
C GLN A 308 4.79 23.44 20.15
N GLY A 309 5.42 22.30 20.42
CA GLY A 309 4.74 21.08 20.87
C GLY A 309 3.76 20.47 19.87
N GLY A 310 3.87 20.81 18.57
CA GLY A 310 2.95 20.33 17.54
C GLY A 310 1.60 21.06 17.52
N LYS A 311 1.49 22.23 18.15
CA LYS A 311 0.21 22.96 18.23
C LYS A 311 -0.30 23.40 16.85
N VAL A 312 0.59 23.91 15.99
CA VAL A 312 0.21 24.45 14.68
C VAL A 312 -0.21 23.33 13.74
N ILE A 313 0.57 22.25 13.66
CA ILE A 313 0.18 21.10 12.82
C ILE A 313 -1.16 20.49 13.25
N ARG A 314 -1.45 20.40 14.56
CA ARG A 314 -2.76 19.94 15.07
C ARG A 314 -3.90 20.86 14.63
N GLU A 315 -3.70 22.17 14.69
CA GLU A 315 -4.68 23.16 14.20
C GLU A 315 -4.94 22.99 12.69
N ILE A 316 -3.89 22.77 11.89
CA ILE A 316 -4.03 22.56 10.44
C ILE A 316 -4.81 21.27 10.17
N VAL A 317 -4.49 20.17 10.88
CA VAL A 317 -5.20 18.88 10.76
C VAL A 317 -6.67 19.02 11.15
N GLU A 318 -6.97 19.70 12.25
CA GLU A 318 -8.34 19.93 12.72
C GLU A 318 -9.15 20.81 11.75
N TYR A 319 -8.53 21.86 11.22
CA TYR A 319 -9.17 22.77 10.27
C TYR A 319 -9.42 22.14 8.89
N SER A 320 -8.42 21.43 8.35
CA SER A 320 -8.49 20.84 7.02
C SER A 320 -9.20 19.48 6.98
N GLY A 321 -9.21 18.75 8.10
CA GLY A 321 -9.62 17.35 8.16
C GLY A 321 -8.65 16.40 7.45
N ALA A 322 -7.50 16.89 6.95
CA ALA A 322 -6.48 16.09 6.30
C ALA A 322 -5.48 15.53 7.32
N LYS A 323 -4.89 14.36 7.04
CA LYS A 323 -3.75 13.84 7.81
C LYS A 323 -2.47 14.41 7.21
N ILE A 324 -1.60 14.96 8.05
CA ILE A 324 -0.33 15.56 7.63
C ILE A 324 0.81 14.80 8.29
N ASP A 325 1.78 14.38 7.49
CA ASP A 325 3.03 13.78 7.94
C ASP A 325 4.21 14.61 7.44
N ILE A 326 5.19 14.84 8.30
CA ILE A 326 6.33 15.72 8.02
C ILE A 326 7.61 14.94 8.23
N ASN A 327 8.43 14.86 7.18
CA ASN A 327 9.75 14.26 7.23
C ASN A 327 10.83 15.29 7.56
N ASP A 328 11.93 14.84 8.17
CA ASP A 328 13.07 15.67 8.56
C ASP A 328 13.84 16.27 7.35
N ASP A 329 13.58 15.76 6.16
CA ASP A 329 14.16 16.26 4.91
C ASP A 329 13.43 17.50 4.35
N GLY A 330 12.27 17.87 4.91
CA GLY A 330 11.42 18.97 4.43
C GLY A 330 10.27 18.51 3.54
N THR A 331 10.10 17.21 3.33
CA THR A 331 8.98 16.64 2.59
C THR A 331 7.75 16.54 3.49
N ILE A 332 6.65 17.18 3.11
CA ILE A 332 5.37 17.13 3.82
C ILE A 332 4.36 16.36 2.96
N MET A 333 3.79 15.30 3.52
CA MET A 333 2.77 14.47 2.91
C MET A 333 1.40 14.81 3.49
N ILE A 334 0.48 15.22 2.62
CA ILE A 334 -0.89 15.61 2.98
C ILE A 334 -1.83 14.56 2.41
N ALA A 335 -2.41 13.75 3.28
CA ALA A 335 -3.36 12.70 2.92
C ALA A 335 -4.79 13.17 3.20
N ALA A 336 -5.62 13.22 2.16
CA ALA A 336 -7.00 13.68 2.27
C ALA A 336 -7.94 12.85 1.39
N THR A 337 -9.19 12.69 1.82
CA THR A 337 -10.22 11.97 1.02
C THR A 337 -10.89 12.87 -0.02
N SER A 338 -10.73 14.18 0.10
CA SER A 338 -11.29 15.19 -0.81
C SER A 338 -10.23 16.20 -1.20
N GLU A 339 -10.31 16.70 -2.43
CA GLU A 339 -9.41 17.73 -2.94
C GLU A 339 -9.55 19.06 -2.18
N ASP A 340 -10.75 19.37 -1.66
CA ASP A 340 -10.98 20.56 -0.83
C ASP A 340 -10.23 20.48 0.52
N GLN A 341 -10.20 19.30 1.15
CA GLN A 341 -9.45 19.07 2.38
C GLN A 341 -7.93 19.24 2.14
N ALA A 342 -7.43 18.69 1.03
CA ALA A 342 -6.03 18.84 0.65
C ALA A 342 -5.68 20.31 0.36
N ALA A 343 -6.51 21.02 -0.40
CA ALA A 343 -6.30 22.43 -0.76
C ALA A 343 -6.21 23.32 0.48
N LYS A 344 -7.12 23.15 1.45
CA LYS A 344 -7.12 23.88 2.73
C LYS A 344 -5.83 23.67 3.52
N ALA A 345 -5.34 22.43 3.59
CA ALA A 345 -4.08 22.11 4.26
C ALA A 345 -2.88 22.76 3.54
N ILE A 346 -2.82 22.64 2.21
CA ILE A 346 -1.74 23.19 1.39
C ILE A 346 -1.69 24.71 1.50
N GLU A 347 -2.83 25.39 1.41
CA GLU A 347 -2.92 26.85 1.52
C GLU A 347 -2.39 27.33 2.88
N ARG A 348 -2.79 26.66 3.96
CA ARG A 348 -2.35 27.00 5.32
C ARG A 348 -0.85 26.78 5.50
N ILE A 349 -0.31 25.67 5.01
CA ILE A 349 1.13 25.38 5.09
C ILE A 349 1.93 26.39 4.25
N ARG A 350 1.48 26.68 3.02
CA ARG A 350 2.12 27.70 2.17
C ARG A 350 2.07 29.07 2.82
N GLY A 351 0.97 29.45 3.48
CA GLY A 351 0.87 30.71 4.21
C GLY A 351 1.85 30.86 5.36
N ILE A 352 2.21 29.76 6.04
CA ILE A 352 3.21 29.73 7.12
C ILE A 352 4.63 29.82 6.55
N VAL A 353 4.89 29.09 5.45
CA VAL A 353 6.22 28.95 4.85
C VAL A 353 6.56 30.13 3.94
N ALA A 354 5.55 30.83 3.40
CA ALA A 354 5.72 31.91 2.44
C ALA A 354 6.74 32.93 2.95
N GLU A 355 7.67 33.28 2.07
CA GLU A 355 8.67 34.29 2.35
C GLU A 355 8.28 35.59 1.64
N PRO A 356 8.60 36.75 2.24
CA PRO A 356 8.49 38.03 1.55
C PRO A 356 9.44 38.03 0.35
N GLU A 357 8.89 38.01 -0.86
CA GLU A 357 9.68 38.17 -2.08
C GLU A 357 10.04 39.66 -2.25
N LEU A 358 11.31 39.93 -2.55
CA LEU A 358 11.79 41.29 -2.81
C LEU A 358 11.05 41.85 -4.03
N GLY A 359 10.37 42.98 -3.83
CA GLY A 359 9.59 43.64 -4.87
C GLY A 359 8.13 43.19 -4.97
N ALA A 360 7.70 42.15 -4.26
CA ALA A 360 6.30 41.75 -4.24
C ALA A 360 5.43 42.72 -3.42
N ILE A 361 4.20 42.93 -3.88
CA ILE A 361 3.19 43.77 -3.23
C ILE A 361 2.26 42.87 -2.43
N TYR A 362 2.16 43.12 -1.12
CA TYR A 362 1.29 42.40 -0.21
C TYR A 362 0.24 43.32 0.37
N THR A 363 -0.96 42.78 0.64
CA THR A 363 -1.99 43.47 1.40
C THR A 363 -1.84 43.11 2.87
N GLY A 364 -1.63 44.11 3.73
CA GLY A 364 -1.38 43.89 5.15
C GLY A 364 -2.19 44.82 6.04
N LYS A 365 -2.31 44.47 7.33
CA LYS A 365 -3.01 45.25 8.33
C LYS A 365 -2.03 46.00 9.23
N VAL A 366 -2.28 47.27 9.50
CA VAL A 366 -1.46 48.09 10.40
C VAL A 366 -1.65 47.61 11.84
N VAL A 367 -0.61 47.02 12.43
CA VAL A 367 -0.64 46.51 13.82
C VAL A 367 -0.33 47.61 14.83
N LYS A 368 0.61 48.49 14.51
CA LYS A 368 1.06 49.57 15.39
C LYS A 368 1.64 50.72 14.59
N THR A 369 1.32 51.95 14.98
CA THR A 369 1.99 53.15 14.46
C THR A 369 2.97 53.69 15.51
N ALA A 370 4.08 54.25 15.04
CA ALA A 370 5.10 54.92 15.85
C ALA A 370 5.57 56.19 15.12
N ASP A 371 6.28 57.09 15.81
CA ASP A 371 6.68 58.38 15.22
C ASP A 371 7.62 58.25 14.02
N PHE A 372 8.33 57.12 13.90
CA PHE A 372 9.29 56.85 12.82
C PHE A 372 8.75 55.92 11.72
N GLY A 373 7.54 55.37 11.88
CA GLY A 373 6.96 54.45 10.90
C GLY A 373 5.72 53.69 11.37
N ALA A 374 5.15 52.89 10.47
CA ALA A 374 4.03 52.01 10.75
C ALA A 374 4.47 50.54 10.62
N PHE A 375 4.06 49.71 11.57
CA PHE A 375 4.24 48.26 11.53
C PHE A 375 3.01 47.64 10.87
N VAL A 376 3.24 46.99 9.74
CA VAL A 376 2.20 46.33 8.94
C VAL A 376 2.44 44.84 9.00
N ASN A 377 1.43 44.07 9.40
CA ASN A 377 1.43 42.62 9.29
C ASN A 377 0.95 42.28 7.88
N PHE A 378 1.86 41.76 7.05
CA PHE A 378 1.62 41.55 5.62
C PHE A 378 1.74 40.08 5.22
N LEU A 379 2.27 39.22 6.10
CA LEU A 379 2.45 37.80 5.82
C LEU A 379 2.51 36.98 7.12
N GLY A 380 1.36 36.40 7.50
CA GLY A 380 1.23 35.52 8.66
C GLY A 380 1.72 36.15 9.97
N ALA A 381 2.81 35.61 10.53
CA ALA A 381 3.39 36.05 11.80
C ALA A 381 4.50 37.12 11.65
N ARG A 382 4.80 37.60 10.43
CA ARG A 382 5.89 38.55 10.18
C ARG A 382 5.36 39.98 10.00
N ASP A 383 5.88 40.88 10.83
CA ASP A 383 5.63 42.32 10.73
C ASP A 383 6.74 43.01 9.93
N GLY A 384 6.36 43.90 9.02
CA GLY A 384 7.28 44.75 8.29
C GLY A 384 7.16 46.20 8.74
N LEU A 385 8.26 46.95 8.63
CA LEU A 385 8.30 48.36 8.98
C LEU A 385 8.18 49.21 7.71
N VAL A 386 7.13 50.01 7.63
CA VAL A 386 7.04 51.13 6.68
C VAL A 386 7.63 52.35 7.38
N HIS A 387 8.79 52.82 6.92
CA HIS A 387 9.40 54.03 7.46
C HIS A 387 8.56 55.27 7.12
N ILE A 388 8.58 56.31 7.95
CA ILE A 388 7.76 57.53 7.74
C ILE A 388 7.99 58.18 6.36
N SER A 389 9.20 58.05 5.80
CA SER A 389 9.55 58.56 4.47
C SER A 389 8.98 57.74 3.31
N GLU A 390 8.43 56.56 3.58
CA GLU A 390 7.92 55.61 2.59
C GLU A 390 6.40 55.38 2.76
N LEU A 391 5.73 56.17 3.63
CA LEU A 391 4.27 56.13 3.84
C LEU A 391 3.47 56.80 2.72
N SER A 392 3.99 57.87 2.13
CA SER A 392 3.32 58.65 1.08
C SER A 392 4.35 59.35 0.19
N GLN A 393 3.93 59.83 -0.98
CA GLN A 393 4.77 60.62 -1.89
C GLN A 393 5.05 62.04 -1.35
N GLY A 394 4.22 62.54 -0.43
CA GLY A 394 4.37 63.84 0.24
C GLY A 394 5.18 63.79 1.54
N ARG A 395 5.57 64.96 2.06
CA ARG A 395 6.25 65.06 3.36
C ARG A 395 5.24 64.86 4.48
N VAL A 396 5.29 63.69 5.12
CA VAL A 396 4.42 63.32 6.23
C VAL A 396 5.03 63.81 7.56
N ALA A 397 4.29 64.59 8.34
CA ALA A 397 4.74 65.10 9.63
C ALA A 397 4.48 64.09 10.77
N LYS A 398 3.35 63.38 10.74
CA LYS A 398 3.04 62.30 11.69
C LYS A 398 2.50 61.08 10.96
N THR A 399 2.86 59.89 11.44
CA THR A 399 2.42 58.62 10.84
C THR A 399 0.92 58.40 10.92
N THR A 400 0.27 58.92 11.97
CA THR A 400 -1.19 58.95 12.15
C THR A 400 -1.95 59.77 11.12
N ASP A 401 -1.28 60.65 10.38
CA ASP A 401 -1.93 61.47 9.36
C ASP A 401 -2.26 60.66 8.08
N VAL A 402 -1.63 59.49 7.92
CA VAL A 402 -1.71 58.66 6.70
C VAL A 402 -2.31 57.28 6.98
N VAL A 403 -2.00 56.68 8.14
CA VAL A 403 -2.49 55.34 8.49
C VAL A 403 -2.86 55.26 9.97
N ASN A 404 -4.00 54.65 10.26
CA ASN A 404 -4.44 54.34 11.62
C ASN A 404 -4.18 52.88 11.97
N GLN A 405 -4.14 52.59 13.28
CA GLN A 405 -4.04 51.22 13.76
C GLN A 405 -5.29 50.43 13.33
N GLY A 406 -5.07 49.35 12.59
CA GLY A 406 -6.14 48.50 12.06
C GLY A 406 -6.46 48.69 10.58
N ASP A 407 -5.89 49.68 9.90
CA ASP A 407 -6.13 49.91 8.47
C ASP A 407 -5.51 48.81 7.60
N VAL A 408 -6.19 48.47 6.51
CA VAL A 408 -5.69 47.52 5.49
C VAL A 408 -5.01 48.31 4.38
N VAL A 409 -3.71 48.08 4.19
CA VAL A 409 -2.84 48.83 3.27
C VAL A 409 -2.04 47.89 2.36
N LYS A 410 -1.76 48.33 1.13
CA LYS A 410 -0.91 47.58 0.19
C LYS A 410 0.54 48.07 0.31
N VAL A 411 1.48 47.14 0.48
CA VAL A 411 2.89 47.43 0.79
C VAL A 411 3.83 46.60 -0.09
N LYS A 412 4.86 47.22 -0.65
CA LYS A 412 5.92 46.55 -1.42
C LYS A 412 7.12 46.25 -0.53
N VAL A 413 7.68 45.04 -0.65
CA VAL A 413 8.91 44.65 0.04
C VAL A 413 10.13 45.26 -0.66
N LEU A 414 10.86 46.15 0.03
CA LEU A 414 12.06 46.80 -0.52
C LEU A 414 13.36 46.07 -0.18
N GLY A 415 13.39 45.35 0.96
CA GLY A 415 14.65 44.82 1.49
C GLY A 415 14.50 44.24 2.89
N PHE A 416 15.58 43.67 3.39
CA PHE A 416 15.72 43.26 4.78
C PHE A 416 16.70 44.18 5.49
N ASP A 417 16.43 44.55 6.74
CA ASP A 417 17.34 45.32 7.59
C ASP A 417 18.37 44.41 8.29
N ASP A 418 19.46 44.97 8.80
CA ASP A 418 20.55 44.23 9.48
C ASP A 418 20.07 43.42 10.71
N ARG A 419 18.85 43.68 11.19
CA ARG A 419 18.18 42.99 12.30
C ARG A 419 17.12 41.99 11.86
N GLY A 420 17.07 41.65 10.57
CA GLY A 420 16.10 40.69 10.00
C GLY A 420 14.67 41.23 9.85
N LYS A 421 14.43 42.53 10.05
CA LYS A 421 13.11 43.15 9.86
C LYS A 421 12.90 43.54 8.40
N VAL A 422 11.70 43.30 7.88
CA VAL A 422 11.35 43.57 6.48
C VAL A 422 11.06 45.05 6.29
N LYS A 423 11.77 45.70 5.35
CA LYS A 423 11.54 47.09 4.94
C LYS A 423 10.42 47.12 3.90
N LEU A 424 9.34 47.82 4.23
CA LEU A 424 8.17 47.97 3.37
C LEU A 424 8.04 49.42 2.87
N SER A 425 7.44 49.61 1.70
CA SER A 425 7.07 50.93 1.20
C SER A 425 5.63 50.95 0.67
N MET A 426 4.90 52.00 1.06
CA MET A 426 3.57 52.35 0.54
C MET A 426 3.65 53.40 -0.56
N ARG A 427 4.78 54.11 -0.66
CA ARG A 427 5.01 55.20 -1.63
C ARG A 427 5.08 54.72 -3.08
N VAL A 428 5.59 53.50 -3.28
CA VAL A 428 5.80 52.88 -4.60
C VAL A 428 4.67 51.95 -5.01
N VAL A 429 3.56 51.95 -4.28
CA VAL A 429 2.38 51.12 -4.54
C VAL A 429 1.15 52.00 -4.60
N ASP A 430 0.37 51.85 -5.66
CA ASP A 430 -0.93 52.48 -5.75
C ASP A 430 -1.90 51.76 -4.80
N GLN A 431 -2.46 52.50 -3.82
CA GLN A 431 -3.34 51.93 -2.81
C GLN A 431 -4.70 51.51 -3.40
N GLU A 432 -5.17 52.15 -4.47
CA GLU A 432 -6.42 51.81 -5.13
C GLU A 432 -6.23 50.64 -6.09
N THR A 433 -5.27 50.72 -7.01
CA THR A 433 -5.11 49.72 -8.08
C THR A 433 -4.20 48.54 -7.71
N GLY A 434 -3.32 48.69 -6.70
CA GLY A 434 -2.30 47.69 -6.36
C GLY A 434 -1.16 47.60 -7.36
N ALA A 435 -1.08 48.52 -8.33
CA ALA A 435 -0.02 48.57 -9.32
C ALA A 435 1.28 49.09 -8.71
N ASP A 436 2.40 48.57 -9.23
CA ASP A 436 3.73 49.02 -8.89
C ASP A 436 4.05 50.33 -9.63
N ILE A 437 4.14 51.43 -8.89
CA ILE A 437 4.45 52.77 -9.42
C ILE A 437 5.90 53.17 -9.18
N THR A 438 6.80 52.20 -8.94
CA THR A 438 8.23 52.45 -8.69
C THR A 438 8.88 53.30 -9.80
N GLU A 439 8.52 53.08 -11.07
CA GLU A 439 9.09 53.83 -12.21
C GLU A 439 8.61 55.28 -12.29
N THR A 440 7.37 55.57 -11.87
CA THR A 440 6.79 56.92 -11.90
C THR A 440 7.23 57.82 -10.74
N VAL A 441 7.66 57.24 -9.61
CA VAL A 441 7.97 57.99 -8.39
C VAL A 441 9.46 58.35 -8.29
N GLY A 442 10.32 57.73 -9.10
CA GLY A 442 11.76 58.02 -9.17
C GLY A 442 12.56 57.59 -7.93
N ALA A 443 13.87 57.39 -8.12
CA ALA A 443 14.80 57.03 -7.06
C ALA A 443 14.93 58.16 -6.02
N LYS A 444 15.06 57.78 -4.75
CA LYS A 444 15.14 58.68 -3.59
C LYS A 444 16.24 59.74 -3.81
N PRO A 445 15.99 61.05 -3.59
CA PRO A 445 17.07 62.02 -3.53
C PRO A 445 18.03 61.64 -2.40
N GLY A 446 19.31 61.44 -2.72
CA GLY A 446 20.34 61.12 -1.74
C GLY A 446 20.42 62.20 -0.66
N ARG A 447 20.49 61.79 0.61
CA ARG A 447 20.65 62.70 1.74
C ARG A 447 22.04 63.35 1.64
N PRO A 448 22.19 64.69 1.66
CA PRO A 448 23.50 65.30 1.73
C PRO A 448 24.20 64.90 3.04
N PRO A 449 25.55 64.75 3.03
CA PRO A 449 26.28 64.32 4.21
C PRO A 449 26.05 65.30 5.37
N ALA A 450 25.77 64.75 6.55
CA ALA A 450 25.63 65.53 7.77
C ALA A 450 26.94 66.29 8.05
N ARG A 451 26.85 67.61 8.18
CA ARG A 451 27.93 68.48 8.67
C ARG A 451 28.01 68.46 10.18
#